data_AF-A0A936XP79-F1
#
_entry.id   AF-A0A936XP79-F1
#
_cell.length_a   1.000
_cell.length_b   1.000
_cell.length_c   1.000
_cell.angle_alpha   90.00
_cell.angle_beta   90.00
_cell.angle_gamma   90.00
#
_symmetry.space_group_name_H-M   'P 1'
#
loop_
_entity.id
_entity.type
_entity.pdbx_description
1 polymer ?
#
loop_
_entity_poly.entity_id
_entity_poly.type
_entity_poly.pdbx_seq_one_letter_code
_entity_poly.pdbx_strand_id
1 'polypeptide(L)'
;MLQELIQKLQDQHGLSAEQSNGVIGTVTSFIKEKVPMISGAIDNMLAPETATAAAGAPAENKSESLMDKISDVIPGQAGEKVEEFAKNAAHKAEEVFDSVKDKLSGMFSGDKK
;
A
#
# COMPACT_ATOMS: atom_id res chain seq x y z
N MET A 1 7.02 -6.42 0.90
CA MET A 1 6.02 -5.92 1.87
C MET A 1 6.30 -6.31 3.33
N LEU A 2 6.42 -7.60 3.69
CA LEU A 2 6.70 -7.98 5.10
C LEU A 2 8.00 -7.35 5.65
N GLN A 3 9.05 -7.33 4.82
CA GLN A 3 10.34 -6.72 5.18
C GLN A 3 10.24 -5.22 5.47
N GLU A 4 9.44 -4.48 4.69
CA GLU A 4 9.22 -3.04 4.90
C GLU A 4 8.43 -2.76 6.19
N LEU A 5 7.48 -3.64 6.53
CA LEU A 5 6.73 -3.54 7.77
C LEU A 5 7.64 -3.77 8.99
N ILE A 6 8.53 -4.78 8.90
CA ILE A 6 9.55 -5.02 9.92
C ILE A 6 10.44 -3.78 10.04
N GLN A 7 10.98 -3.27 8.93
CA GLN A 7 11.86 -2.09 8.95
C GLN A 7 11.18 -0.88 9.60
N LYS A 8 9.90 -0.61 9.27
CA LYS A 8 9.12 0.45 9.92
C LYS A 8 8.99 0.26 11.43
N LEU A 9 8.74 -0.97 11.90
CA LEU A 9 8.64 -1.28 13.32
C LEU A 9 9.98 -1.07 14.04
N GLN A 10 11.09 -1.41 13.39
CA GLN A 10 12.43 -1.18 13.93
C GLN A 10 12.78 0.32 13.96
N ASP A 11 12.54 1.04 12.87
CA ASP A 11 12.91 2.46 12.73
C ASP A 11 12.07 3.38 13.62
N GLN A 12 10.76 3.11 13.74
CA GLN A 12 9.84 3.99 14.47
C GLN A 12 9.70 3.64 15.95
N HIS A 13 9.93 2.37 16.31
CA HIS A 13 9.69 1.89 17.67
C HIS A 13 10.92 1.25 18.31
N GLY A 14 12.06 1.19 17.61
CA GLY A 14 13.31 0.64 18.13
C GLY A 14 13.23 -0.87 18.41
N LEU A 15 12.28 -1.57 17.80
CA LEU A 15 12.08 -3.00 18.04
C LEU A 15 13.20 -3.82 17.41
N SER A 16 13.56 -4.95 18.03
CA SER A 16 14.40 -5.94 17.38
C SER A 16 13.61 -6.66 16.26
N ALA A 17 14.33 -7.35 15.37
CA ALA A 17 13.70 -8.13 14.32
C ALA A 17 12.75 -9.20 14.89
N GLU A 18 13.13 -9.87 15.97
CA GLU A 18 12.31 -10.88 16.65
C GLU A 18 11.06 -10.27 17.30
N GLN A 19 11.21 -9.11 17.95
CA GLN A 19 10.07 -8.40 18.53
C GLN A 19 9.09 -7.94 17.46
N SER A 20 9.59 -7.45 16.32
CA SER A 20 8.77 -7.02 15.19
C SER A 20 7.97 -8.19 14.61
N ASN A 21 8.58 -9.36 14.46
CA ASN A 21 7.88 -10.58 14.02
C ASN A 21 6.80 -11.02 15.04
N GLY A 22 7.09 -10.93 16.34
CA GLY A 22 6.11 -11.19 17.39
C GLY A 22 4.89 -10.28 17.29
N VAL A 23 5.11 -8.97 17.12
CA VAL A 23 4.02 -7.97 16.97
C VAL A 23 3.17 -8.26 15.73
N ILE A 24 3.81 -8.51 14.58
CA ILE A 24 3.11 -8.85 13.34
C ILE A 24 2.25 -10.10 13.54
N GLY A 25 2.76 -11.12 14.22
CA GLY A 25 2.02 -12.35 14.52
C GLY A 25 0.79 -12.11 15.40
N THR A 26 0.91 -11.29 16.45
CA THR A 26 -0.21 -10.92 17.32
C THR A 26 -1.30 -10.17 16.57
N VAL A 27 -0.93 -9.14 15.81
CA VAL A 27 -1.88 -8.34 15.01
C VAL A 27 -2.56 -9.21 13.95
N THR A 28 -1.79 -10.05 13.28
CA THR A 28 -2.31 -10.98 12.27
C THR A 28 -3.32 -11.93 12.87
N SER A 29 -3.01 -12.54 14.02
CA SER A 29 -3.92 -13.45 14.73
C SER A 29 -5.21 -12.74 15.15
N PHE A 30 -5.10 -11.52 15.67
CA PHE A 30 -6.26 -10.70 16.06
C PHE A 30 -7.16 -10.38 14.86
N ILE A 31 -6.58 -9.98 13.72
CA ILE A 31 -7.36 -9.67 12.52
C ILE A 31 -8.02 -10.94 11.97
N LYS A 32 -7.33 -12.09 11.98
CA LYS A 32 -7.93 -13.37 11.55
C LYS A 32 -9.10 -13.80 12.43
N GLU A 33 -9.00 -13.57 13.74
CA GLU A 33 -10.09 -13.84 14.67
C GLU A 33 -11.30 -12.93 14.42
N LYS A 34 -11.06 -11.64 14.17
CA LYS A 34 -12.13 -10.65 13.93
C LYS A 34 -12.71 -10.69 12.53
N VAL A 35 -11.91 -11.04 11.53
CA VAL A 35 -12.25 -10.98 10.11
C VAL A 35 -11.77 -12.27 9.41
N PRO A 36 -12.37 -13.42 9.72
CA PRO A 36 -11.93 -14.71 9.16
C PRO A 36 -12.04 -14.78 7.64
N MET A 37 -12.96 -13.99 7.04
CA MET A 37 -13.14 -13.92 5.59
C MET A 37 -11.89 -13.45 4.83
N ILE A 38 -11.03 -12.62 5.44
CA ILE A 38 -9.81 -12.10 4.81
C ILE A 38 -8.54 -12.84 5.24
N SER A 39 -8.64 -13.88 6.07
CA SER A 39 -7.48 -14.60 6.61
C SER A 39 -6.56 -15.12 5.50
N GLY A 40 -7.12 -15.72 4.45
CA GLY A 40 -6.33 -16.23 3.32
C GLY A 40 -5.63 -15.12 2.51
N ALA A 41 -6.23 -13.93 2.43
CA ALA A 41 -5.58 -12.79 1.79
C ALA A 41 -4.42 -12.26 2.62
N ILE A 42 -4.57 -12.20 3.95
CA ILE A 42 -3.51 -11.82 4.88
C ILE A 42 -2.36 -12.83 4.81
N ASP A 43 -2.66 -14.13 4.77
CA ASP A 43 -1.64 -15.17 4.63
C ASP A 43 -0.84 -15.05 3.33
N ASN A 44 -1.50 -14.77 2.20
CA ASN A 44 -0.80 -14.52 0.94
C ASN A 44 0.00 -13.22 0.94
N MET A 45 -0.45 -12.19 1.67
CA MET A 45 0.24 -10.89 1.76
C MET A 45 1.47 -10.94 2.69
N LEU A 46 1.41 -11.75 3.76
CA LEU A 46 2.49 -11.95 4.71
C LEU A 46 3.43 -13.10 4.32
N ALA A 47 3.08 -13.89 3.31
CA ALA A 47 3.94 -14.94 2.81
C ALA A 47 5.31 -14.36 2.42
N PRO A 48 6.42 -15.00 2.83
CA PRO A 48 7.74 -14.61 2.35
C PRO A 48 7.75 -14.71 0.81
N GLU A 49 8.33 -13.72 0.13
CA GLU A 49 8.26 -13.58 -1.33
C GLU A 49 8.76 -14.81 -2.11
N THR A 50 9.45 -15.74 -1.44
CA THR A 50 9.83 -17.05 -1.97
C THR A 50 8.65 -18.02 -2.19
N ALA A 51 7.45 -17.69 -1.72
CA ALA A 51 6.25 -18.52 -1.83
C ALA A 51 5.28 -18.08 -2.94
N THR A 52 5.67 -17.19 -3.85
CA THR A 52 4.92 -16.91 -5.09
C THR A 52 5.20 -17.97 -6.17
N ALA A 53 5.10 -19.25 -5.83
CA ALA A 53 5.17 -20.35 -6.79
C ALA A 53 4.42 -21.61 -6.33
N ALA A 54 3.26 -21.47 -5.67
CA ALA A 54 2.42 -22.64 -5.38
C ALA A 54 0.93 -22.30 -5.24
N ALA A 55 0.39 -21.54 -6.19
CA ALA A 55 -1.04 -21.54 -6.50
C ALA A 55 -1.22 -21.39 -8.01
N GLY A 56 -0.64 -22.32 -8.76
CA GLY A 56 -0.71 -22.37 -10.21
C GLY A 56 -0.88 -23.81 -10.69
N ALA A 57 -2.13 -24.27 -10.76
CA ALA A 57 -2.54 -25.13 -11.86
C ALA A 57 -2.97 -24.23 -13.04
N PRO A 58 -2.86 -24.73 -14.27
CA PRO A 58 -1.71 -24.55 -15.15
C PRO A 58 -1.52 -23.10 -15.63
N ALA A 59 -0.28 -22.75 -15.92
CA ALA A 59 0.08 -21.54 -16.64
C ALA A 59 -0.30 -21.68 -18.12
N GLU A 60 -1.41 -21.06 -18.50
CA GLU A 60 -1.68 -20.67 -19.89
C GLU A 60 -2.48 -19.35 -19.84
N ASN A 61 -1.91 -18.29 -20.40
CA ASN A 61 -2.61 -17.06 -20.83
C ASN A 61 -3.47 -16.29 -19.79
N LYS A 62 -2.91 -15.88 -18.64
CA LYS A 62 -3.64 -15.05 -17.65
C LYS A 62 -3.36 -13.53 -17.70
N SER A 63 -2.31 -13.08 -18.38
CA SER A 63 -2.07 -11.64 -18.59
C SER A 63 -2.98 -11.05 -19.67
N GLU A 64 -3.26 -11.80 -20.75
CA GLU A 64 -4.27 -11.44 -21.76
C GLU A 64 -5.68 -11.46 -21.16
N SER A 65 -6.08 -12.55 -20.49
CA SER A 65 -7.46 -12.68 -19.96
C SER A 65 -7.84 -11.69 -18.84
N LEU A 66 -6.88 -11.09 -18.14
CA LEU A 66 -7.14 -10.02 -17.15
C LEU A 66 -7.24 -8.64 -17.80
N MET A 67 -6.41 -8.33 -18.81
CA MET A 67 -6.55 -7.11 -19.61
C MET A 67 -7.85 -7.14 -20.43
N ASP A 68 -8.17 -8.27 -21.05
CA ASP A 68 -9.40 -8.45 -21.82
C ASP A 68 -10.64 -8.30 -20.94
N LYS A 69 -10.63 -8.80 -19.70
CA LYS A 69 -11.75 -8.65 -18.75
C LYS A 69 -11.87 -7.27 -18.13
N ILE A 70 -10.76 -6.58 -17.91
CA ILE A 70 -10.77 -5.17 -17.44
C ILE A 70 -11.26 -4.25 -18.56
N SER A 71 -10.90 -4.55 -19.81
CA SER A 71 -11.42 -3.85 -21.00
C SER A 71 -12.92 -4.07 -21.20
N ASP A 72 -13.42 -5.28 -20.95
CA ASP A 72 -14.84 -5.66 -21.16
C ASP A 72 -15.76 -5.14 -20.03
N VAL A 73 -15.27 -5.08 -18.79
CA VAL A 73 -16.04 -4.59 -17.62
C VAL A 73 -15.88 -3.07 -17.39
N ILE A 74 -14.90 -2.44 -18.04
CA ILE A 74 -14.73 -0.98 -18.01
C ILE A 74 -14.82 -0.42 -19.43
N PRO A 75 -16.02 -0.43 -20.05
CA PRO A 75 -16.23 0.22 -21.33
C PRO A 75 -16.17 1.75 -21.14
N GLY A 76 -15.05 2.36 -21.53
CA GLY A 76 -14.95 3.77 -21.95
C GLY A 76 -15.29 4.90 -20.96
N GLN A 77 -15.88 4.64 -19.78
CA GLN A 77 -16.35 5.69 -18.85
C GLN A 77 -15.41 5.99 -17.69
N ALA A 78 -14.44 5.11 -17.38
CA ALA A 78 -13.52 5.31 -16.24
C ALA A 78 -12.25 6.08 -16.60
N GLY A 79 -11.91 6.22 -17.89
CA GLY A 79 -10.74 6.99 -18.33
C GLY A 79 -10.86 8.46 -17.90
N GLU A 80 -12.01 9.08 -18.11
CA GLU A 80 -12.28 10.46 -17.67
C GLU A 80 -12.23 10.61 -16.15
N LYS A 81 -12.75 9.63 -15.39
CA LYS A 81 -12.78 9.70 -13.91
C LYS A 81 -11.42 9.47 -13.26
N VAL A 82 -10.57 8.63 -13.83
CA VAL A 82 -9.19 8.45 -13.35
C VAL A 82 -8.37 9.71 -13.63
N GLU A 83 -8.58 10.35 -14.79
CA GLU A 83 -7.95 11.63 -15.09
C GLU A 83 -8.43 12.74 -14.16
N GLU A 84 -9.72 12.75 -13.79
CA GLU A 84 -10.29 13.70 -12.82
C GLU A 84 -9.78 13.45 -11.38
N PHE A 85 -9.60 12.18 -11.00
CA PHE A 85 -8.96 11.81 -9.72
C PHE A 85 -7.48 12.16 -9.70
N ALA A 86 -6.75 11.94 -10.79
CA ALA A 86 -5.35 12.32 -10.92
C ALA A 86 -5.18 13.85 -10.93
N LYS A 87 -6.04 14.59 -11.65
CA LYS A 87 -6.06 16.06 -11.66
C LYS A 87 -6.44 16.61 -10.28
N ASN A 88 -7.46 16.07 -9.63
CA ASN A 88 -7.82 16.50 -8.27
C ASN A 88 -6.73 16.14 -7.25
N ALA A 89 -6.11 14.97 -7.33
CA ALA A 89 -5.02 14.58 -6.44
C ALA A 89 -3.78 15.45 -6.66
N ALA A 90 -3.42 15.73 -7.92
CA ALA A 90 -2.30 16.60 -8.25
C ALA A 90 -2.54 18.04 -7.77
N HIS A 91 -3.71 18.61 -8.07
CA HIS A 91 -4.05 19.99 -7.66
C HIS A 91 -4.11 20.12 -6.13
N LYS A 92 -4.68 19.11 -5.44
CA LYS A 92 -4.76 19.10 -3.98
C LYS A 92 -3.41 18.81 -3.32
N ALA A 93 -2.54 18.03 -3.97
CA ALA A 93 -1.18 17.80 -3.50
C ALA A 93 -0.31 19.05 -3.67
N GLU A 94 -0.44 19.79 -4.77
CA GLU A 94 0.24 21.07 -4.96
C GLU A 94 -0.21 22.11 -3.92
N GLU A 95 -1.51 22.26 -3.67
CA GLU A 95 -2.01 23.21 -2.66
C GLU A 95 -1.58 22.85 -1.22
N VAL A 96 -1.58 21.57 -0.87
CA VAL A 96 -1.13 21.11 0.46
C VAL A 96 0.39 21.21 0.58
N PHE A 97 1.14 20.89 -0.47
CA PHE A 97 2.58 21.03 -0.49
C PHE A 97 3.01 22.49 -0.41
N ASP A 98 2.37 23.39 -1.15
CA ASP A 98 2.62 24.82 -1.10
C ASP A 98 2.19 25.43 0.24
N SER A 99 1.04 25.05 0.80
CA SER A 99 0.63 25.54 2.12
C SER A 99 1.55 25.08 3.25
N VAL A 100 2.07 23.85 3.15
CA VAL A 100 3.08 23.31 4.09
C VAL A 100 4.44 23.98 3.86
N LYS A 101 4.83 24.19 2.60
CA LYS A 101 6.08 24.87 2.25
C LYS A 101 6.07 26.34 2.68
N ASP A 102 4.96 27.06 2.52
CA ASP A 102 4.82 28.45 2.95
C ASP A 102 4.84 28.58 4.48
N LYS A 103 4.19 27.66 5.19
CA LYS A 103 4.28 27.62 6.66
C LYS A 103 5.67 27.24 7.15
N LEU A 104 6.31 26.28 6.50
CA LEU A 104 7.68 25.87 6.82
C LEU A 104 8.68 26.97 6.49
N SER A 105 8.52 27.65 5.36
CA SER A 105 9.35 28.77 4.93
C SER A 105 9.14 29.99 5.84
N GLY A 106 7.90 30.28 6.25
CA GLY A 106 7.59 31.33 7.23
C GLY A 106 8.19 31.05 8.62
N MET A 107 8.28 29.78 9.00
CA MET A 107 8.88 29.36 10.26
C MET A 107 10.42 29.27 10.20
N PHE A 108 10.99 28.94 9.05
CA PHE A 108 12.44 28.86 8.84
C PHE A 108 13.08 30.21 8.49
N SER A 109 12.32 31.15 7.90
CA SER A 109 12.77 32.52 7.60
C SER A 109 12.59 33.48 8.78
N GLY A 110 11.95 33.03 9.86
CA GLY A 110 11.68 33.83 11.07
C GLY A 110 12.87 34.03 12.01
N ASP A 111 14.02 33.40 11.77
CA ASP A 111 15.19 33.48 12.66
C ASP A 111 16.49 33.77 11.88
N LYS A 112 16.53 34.93 11.23
CA LYS A 112 17.79 35.52 10.75
C LYS A 112 17.89 37.02 11.00
N LYS A 113 17.64 37.44 12.24
CA LYS A 113 18.01 38.77 12.72
C LYS A 113 18.56 38.74 14.13
#